data_AF-A0A7S4A7I1-F1
#
_entry.id   AF-A0A7S4A7I1-F1
#
_cell.length_a   1.000
_cell.length_b   1.000
_cell.length_c   1.000
_cell.angle_alpha   90.00
_cell.angle_beta   90.00
_cell.angle_gamma   90.00
#
_symmetry.space_group_name_H-M   'P 1'
#
loop_
_entity.id
_entity.type
_entity.pdbx_description
1 polymer ?
#
loop_
_entity_poly.entity_id
_entity_poly.type
_entity_poly.pdbx_seq_one_letter_code
_entity_poly.pdbx_strand_id
1 'polypeptide(L)'
;MRLELVETQRYAVLSQRATRQRWFGRSVAAFTVNSPRVDYGDAALRALMEPHLRKMRAARPTTDSSMTARILRYDADRYKLAESLRDTLGVGSLEACACADAHAKRALLAPLLDPATRRPFQRAYDAWIRGVVLPEIAADATRVRYQQFPCVRAQCPGDMTLGPHCDAAYGHSPSTLIVSCLLTPAYGTNALIYESSPGRENWTAFEGSEGAALAFPGGLAAHFTSENTTGRARWSIDARVLVDDATSAYDAGSYFAVAERVGGAWRRVGDEIAAVDPRVGIPFDRT
;
A
#
# COMPACT_ATOMS: atom_id res chain seq x y z
N MET A 1 -35.92 -22.52 12.02
CA MET A 1 -34.89 -21.49 12.27
C MET A 1 -33.53 -22.18 12.32
N ARG A 2 -32.90 -22.38 11.16
CA ARG A 2 -31.68 -23.20 11.02
C ARG A 2 -30.87 -22.79 9.78
N LEU A 3 -30.61 -21.49 9.65
CA LEU A 3 -29.91 -20.90 8.49
C LEU A 3 -28.61 -20.15 8.84
N GLU A 4 -28.23 -20.02 10.12
CA GLU A 4 -27.05 -19.20 10.49
C GLU A 4 -25.74 -19.96 10.76
N LEU A 5 -25.73 -21.30 10.71
CA LEU A 5 -24.51 -22.09 11.02
C LEU A 5 -23.79 -22.68 9.80
N VAL A 6 -24.35 -22.54 8.60
CA VAL A 6 -23.77 -23.16 7.38
C VAL A 6 -22.82 -22.20 6.65
N GLU A 7 -22.96 -20.89 6.82
CA GLU A 7 -22.11 -19.89 6.15
C GLU A 7 -20.73 -19.75 6.81
N THR A 8 -20.66 -19.78 8.15
CA THR A 8 -19.40 -19.70 8.90
C THR A 8 -18.48 -20.91 8.69
N GLN A 9 -19.04 -22.11 8.44
CA GLN A 9 -18.25 -23.30 8.14
C GLN A 9 -17.70 -23.34 6.71
N ARG A 10 -18.34 -22.69 5.73
CA ARG A 10 -17.79 -22.61 4.36
C ARG A 10 -16.52 -21.77 4.30
N TYR A 11 -16.38 -20.73 5.12
CA TYR A 11 -15.15 -19.94 5.21
C TYR A 11 -14.01 -20.66 5.94
N ALA A 12 -14.33 -21.54 6.90
CA ALA A 12 -13.33 -22.35 7.60
C ALA A 12 -12.74 -23.47 6.73
N VAL A 13 -13.50 -23.98 5.76
CA VAL A 13 -13.04 -25.06 4.87
C VAL A 13 -12.27 -24.53 3.65
N LEU A 14 -12.56 -23.31 3.19
CA LEU A 14 -11.79 -22.64 2.12
C LEU A 14 -10.40 -22.13 2.58
N SER A 15 -10.11 -22.12 3.89
CA SER A 15 -8.81 -21.72 4.43
C SER A 15 -7.76 -22.83 4.48
N GLN A 16 -8.13 -24.09 4.16
CA GLN A 16 -7.24 -25.23 4.42
C GLN A 16 -6.39 -25.74 3.25
N ARG A 17 -6.52 -25.25 2.01
CA ARG A 17 -5.70 -25.80 0.89
C ARG A 17 -5.30 -24.83 -0.24
N ALA A 18 -5.54 -23.54 -0.11
CA ALA A 18 -5.01 -22.56 -1.05
C ALA A 18 -3.62 -22.08 -0.59
N THR A 19 -2.68 -22.03 -1.53
CA THR A 19 -1.31 -21.49 -1.47
C THR A 19 -1.27 -19.98 -1.18
N ARG A 20 -1.99 -19.51 -0.15
CA ARG A 20 -1.98 -18.10 0.26
C ARG A 20 -0.65 -17.78 0.94
N GLN A 21 -0.11 -16.60 0.63
CA GLN A 21 1.10 -16.13 1.31
C GLN A 21 0.81 -16.03 2.80
N ARG A 22 1.54 -16.82 3.59
CA ARG A 22 1.46 -16.82 5.05
C ARG A 22 2.56 -15.96 5.63
N TRP A 23 2.27 -15.32 6.75
CA TRP A 23 3.21 -14.46 7.45
C TRP A 23 4.36 -15.28 8.05
N PHE A 24 5.52 -15.21 7.40
CA PHE A 24 6.69 -16.06 7.69
C PHE A 24 6.38 -17.56 7.68
N GLY A 25 5.53 -18.00 6.74
CA GLY A 25 5.11 -19.40 6.65
C GLY A 25 4.15 -19.85 7.77
N ARG A 26 3.72 -18.94 8.65
CA ARG A 26 2.79 -19.20 9.76
C ARG A 26 1.57 -18.29 9.65
N SER A 27 0.45 -18.75 10.21
CA SER A 27 -0.73 -17.88 10.35
C SER A 27 -0.54 -17.00 11.57
N VAL A 28 -0.86 -15.70 11.44
CA VAL A 28 -0.89 -14.80 12.62
C VAL A 28 -2.22 -14.87 13.35
N ALA A 29 -3.17 -15.71 12.92
CA ALA A 29 -4.43 -15.90 13.62
C ALA A 29 -4.25 -16.30 15.10
N ALA A 30 -3.16 -16.99 15.41
CA ALA A 30 -2.78 -17.34 16.78
C ALA A 30 -2.43 -16.13 17.66
N PHE A 31 -2.11 -14.98 17.06
CA PHE A 31 -1.86 -13.71 17.76
C PHE A 31 -3.08 -12.77 17.74
N THR A 32 -4.21 -13.19 17.17
CA THR A 32 -5.46 -12.42 17.05
C THR A 32 -6.65 -13.07 17.74
N VAL A 33 -6.42 -14.06 18.62
CA VAL A 33 -7.46 -15.03 19.06
C VAL A 33 -8.69 -14.34 19.68
N ASN A 34 -8.50 -13.21 20.40
CA ASN A 34 -9.58 -12.47 21.06
C ASN A 34 -9.70 -11.01 20.60
N SER A 35 -8.99 -10.60 19.54
CA SER A 35 -8.95 -9.21 19.08
C SER A 35 -8.57 -9.15 17.61
N PRO A 36 -9.18 -8.25 16.81
CA PRO A 36 -8.71 -7.99 15.45
C PRO A 36 -7.32 -7.35 15.44
N ARG A 37 -6.76 -6.97 16.59
CA ARG A 37 -5.43 -6.38 16.73
C ARG A 37 -4.40 -7.41 17.18
N VAL A 38 -3.19 -7.27 16.64
CA VAL A 38 -2.01 -8.04 17.03
C VAL A 38 -1.18 -7.18 17.99
N ASP A 39 -0.70 -7.78 19.08
CA ASP A 39 0.34 -7.15 19.90
C ASP A 39 1.72 -7.35 19.25
N TYR A 40 2.21 -6.32 18.57
CA TYR A 40 3.53 -6.35 17.94
C TYR A 40 4.72 -6.26 18.91
N GLY A 41 4.44 -6.13 20.22
CA GLY A 41 5.39 -6.27 21.32
C GLY A 41 5.57 -7.71 21.80
N ASP A 42 4.71 -8.65 21.40
CA ASP A 42 4.82 -10.06 21.80
C ASP A 42 6.18 -10.65 21.41
N ALA A 43 6.83 -11.33 22.36
CA ALA A 43 8.19 -11.83 22.19
C ALA A 43 8.30 -12.91 21.11
N ALA A 44 7.32 -13.81 21.00
CA ALA A 44 7.32 -14.85 19.99
C ALA A 44 7.09 -14.27 18.60
N LEU A 45 6.19 -13.29 18.48
CA LEU A 45 5.97 -12.54 17.26
C LEU A 45 7.21 -11.75 16.85
N ARG A 46 7.88 -11.07 17.80
CA ARG A 46 9.13 -10.36 17.55
C ARG A 46 10.23 -11.27 17.05
N ALA A 47 10.38 -12.46 17.62
CA ALA A 47 11.34 -13.45 17.14
C ALA A 47 11.08 -13.87 15.68
N LEU A 48 9.82 -13.95 15.26
CA LEU A 48 9.47 -14.23 13.85
C LEU A 48 9.82 -13.05 12.92
N MET A 49 9.66 -11.81 13.38
CA MET A 49 9.98 -10.62 12.59
C MET A 49 11.49 -10.36 12.47
N GLU A 50 12.29 -10.77 13.47
CA GLU A 50 13.69 -10.37 13.64
C GLU A 50 14.60 -10.56 12.40
N PRO A 51 14.51 -11.64 11.59
CA PRO A 51 15.30 -11.75 10.37
C PRO A 51 15.06 -10.60 9.39
N HIS A 52 13.81 -10.12 9.31
CA HIS A 52 13.42 -8.99 8.47
C HIS A 52 13.84 -7.67 9.09
N LEU A 53 13.66 -7.52 10.40
CA LEU A 53 14.12 -6.34 11.14
C LEU A 53 15.62 -6.11 10.97
N ARG A 54 16.42 -7.17 11.07
CA ARG A 54 17.87 -7.11 10.86
C ARG A 54 18.24 -6.64 9.46
N LYS A 55 17.56 -7.14 8.42
CA LYS A 55 17.77 -6.71 7.04
C LYS A 55 17.47 -5.21 6.87
N MET A 56 16.39 -4.72 7.47
CA MET A 56 16.04 -3.30 7.42
C MET A 56 17.06 -2.43 8.15
N ARG A 57 17.46 -2.82 9.37
CA ARG A 57 18.47 -2.10 10.15
C ARG A 57 19.78 -1.96 9.38
N ALA A 58 20.19 -3.00 8.65
CA ALA A 58 21.39 -2.98 7.81
C ALA A 58 21.25 -2.10 6.54
N ALA A 59 20.03 -1.89 6.04
CA ALA A 59 19.77 -1.09 4.83
C ALA A 59 19.61 0.41 5.12
N ARG A 60 19.51 0.80 6.40
CA ARG A 60 19.37 2.21 6.78
C ARG A 60 20.73 2.90 6.73
N PRO A 61 20.86 4.03 6.02
CA PRO A 61 22.00 4.92 6.22
C PRO A 61 21.99 5.46 7.64
N THR A 62 23.13 5.92 8.13
CA THR A 62 23.29 6.52 9.47
C THR A 62 22.60 7.88 9.59
N THR A 63 22.05 8.41 8.51
CA THR A 63 21.36 9.70 8.46
C THR A 63 19.91 9.58 8.94
N ASP A 64 19.55 10.40 9.93
CA ASP A 64 18.16 10.54 10.38
C ASP A 64 17.29 11.21 9.31
N SER A 65 16.05 10.72 9.17
CA SER A 65 15.01 11.45 8.44
C SER A 65 14.31 12.40 9.41
N SER A 66 14.22 13.69 9.04
CA SER A 66 13.46 14.68 9.81
C SER A 66 11.94 14.54 9.65
N MET A 67 11.46 13.73 8.69
CA MET A 67 10.04 13.55 8.46
C MET A 67 9.46 12.50 9.40
N THR A 68 8.38 12.87 10.08
CA THR A 68 7.53 11.95 10.84
C THR A 68 6.30 11.57 10.03
N ALA A 69 5.78 10.37 10.30
CA ALA A 69 4.53 9.91 9.72
C ALA A 69 3.36 10.85 10.06
N ARG A 70 2.51 11.16 9.08
CA ARG A 70 1.34 12.03 9.24
C ARG A 70 0.15 11.54 8.43
N ILE A 71 -1.05 11.87 8.91
CA ILE A 71 -2.30 11.57 8.21
C ILE A 71 -2.71 12.77 7.36
N LEU A 72 -2.92 12.53 6.07
CA LEU A 72 -3.52 13.46 5.12
C LEU A 72 -5.01 13.15 5.04
N ARG A 73 -5.85 14.21 5.09
CA ARG A 73 -7.29 14.11 4.91
C ARG A 73 -7.67 14.71 3.57
N TYR A 74 -8.60 14.09 2.87
CA TYR A 74 -9.08 14.57 1.58
C TYR A 74 -10.55 14.23 1.36
N ASP A 75 -11.16 14.95 0.44
CA ASP A 75 -12.53 14.74 0.00
C ASP A 75 -12.59 13.55 -0.97
N ALA A 76 -13.07 12.41 -0.48
CA ALA A 76 -13.21 11.18 -1.26
C ALA A 76 -14.13 11.35 -2.47
N ASP A 77 -15.23 12.10 -2.33
CA ASP A 77 -16.23 12.31 -3.38
C ASP A 77 -15.69 13.18 -4.52
N ARG A 78 -14.74 14.07 -4.21
CA ARG A 78 -14.04 14.88 -5.20
C ARG A 78 -13.05 14.08 -6.04
N TYR A 79 -12.26 13.20 -5.41
CA TYR A 79 -11.17 12.49 -6.10
C TYR A 79 -11.58 11.12 -6.64
N LYS A 80 -12.62 10.49 -6.09
CA LYS A 80 -13.24 9.25 -6.59
C LYS A 80 -12.25 8.11 -6.82
N LEU A 81 -11.26 7.94 -5.93
CA LEU A 81 -10.24 6.91 -6.09
C LEU A 81 -10.84 5.50 -5.99
N ALA A 82 -11.68 5.24 -4.99
CA ALA A 82 -12.31 3.94 -4.82
C ALA A 82 -13.32 3.64 -5.93
N GLU A 83 -14.16 4.63 -6.29
CA GLU A 83 -15.13 4.55 -7.39
C GLU A 83 -14.44 4.25 -8.72
N SER A 84 -13.41 5.02 -9.10
CA SER A 84 -12.70 4.81 -10.36
C SER A 84 -11.96 3.47 -10.41
N LEU A 85 -11.37 3.01 -9.30
CA LEU A 85 -10.77 1.67 -9.25
C LEU A 85 -11.84 0.59 -9.41
N ARG A 86 -12.93 0.68 -8.66
CA ARG A 86 -14.05 -0.26 -8.73
C ARG A 86 -14.58 -0.39 -10.16
N ASP A 87 -14.81 0.73 -10.82
CA ASP A 87 -15.34 0.78 -12.19
C ASP A 87 -14.33 0.22 -13.20
N THR A 88 -13.03 0.51 -13.04
CA THR A 88 -11.96 -0.09 -13.87
C THR A 88 -11.89 -1.61 -13.70
N LEU A 89 -12.09 -2.13 -12.49
CA LEU A 89 -12.09 -3.58 -12.22
C LEU A 89 -13.42 -4.26 -12.59
N GLY A 90 -14.48 -3.49 -12.88
CA GLY A 90 -15.79 -4.02 -13.22
C GLY A 90 -16.48 -4.76 -12.06
N VAL A 91 -16.26 -4.32 -10.82
CA VAL A 91 -16.79 -4.97 -9.61
C VAL A 91 -17.85 -4.12 -8.90
N GLY A 92 -18.79 -4.73 -8.20
CA GLY A 92 -19.83 -3.99 -7.46
C GLY A 92 -19.33 -3.36 -6.15
N SER A 93 -18.33 -3.97 -5.51
CA SER A 93 -17.76 -3.50 -4.24
C SER A 93 -16.33 -4.01 -4.07
N LEU A 94 -15.40 -3.11 -3.79
CA LEU A 94 -14.01 -3.47 -3.47
C LEU A 94 -13.94 -4.29 -2.17
N GLU A 95 -14.71 -3.90 -1.15
CA GLU A 95 -14.69 -4.56 0.16
C GLU A 95 -15.19 -6.02 0.10
N ALA A 96 -16.14 -6.29 -0.79
CA ALA A 96 -16.68 -7.63 -1.02
C ALA A 96 -15.82 -8.47 -1.98
N CYS A 97 -14.81 -7.90 -2.64
CA CYS A 97 -13.92 -8.63 -3.54
C CYS A 97 -12.98 -9.54 -2.76
N ALA A 98 -13.33 -10.82 -2.63
CA ALA A 98 -12.44 -11.85 -2.13
C ALA A 98 -11.77 -12.61 -3.29
N CYS A 99 -10.44 -12.63 -3.31
CA CYS A 99 -9.68 -13.48 -4.22
C CYS A 99 -9.41 -14.83 -3.56
N ALA A 100 -9.79 -15.93 -4.22
CA ALA A 100 -9.56 -17.27 -3.71
C ALA A 100 -8.05 -17.59 -3.57
N ASP A 101 -7.28 -17.18 -4.57
CA ASP A 101 -5.84 -17.42 -4.71
C ASP A 101 -5.16 -16.31 -5.54
N ALA A 102 -3.86 -16.48 -5.80
CA ALA A 102 -3.07 -15.55 -6.59
C ALA A 102 -3.54 -15.45 -8.06
N HIS A 103 -4.08 -16.52 -8.65
CA HIS A 103 -4.57 -16.50 -10.02
C HIS A 103 -5.85 -15.68 -10.14
N ALA A 104 -6.81 -15.87 -9.23
CA ALA A 104 -8.02 -15.05 -9.15
C ALA A 104 -7.68 -13.57 -8.93
N LYS A 105 -6.70 -13.28 -8.08
CA LYS A 105 -6.20 -11.92 -7.84
C LYS A 105 -5.57 -11.31 -9.10
N ARG A 106 -4.79 -12.11 -9.85
CA ARG A 106 -4.19 -11.70 -11.13
C ARG A 106 -5.27 -11.35 -12.16
N ALA A 107 -6.28 -12.21 -12.31
CA ALA A 107 -7.38 -12.00 -13.23
C ALA A 107 -8.18 -10.73 -12.86
N LEU A 108 -8.45 -10.52 -11.57
CA LEU A 108 -9.14 -9.33 -11.08
C LEU A 108 -8.38 -8.04 -11.43
N LEU A 109 -7.06 -8.02 -11.27
CA LEU A 109 -6.23 -6.83 -11.49
C LEU A 109 -5.82 -6.63 -12.95
N ALA A 110 -6.07 -7.58 -13.84
CA ALA A 110 -5.68 -7.54 -15.24
C ALA A 110 -6.14 -6.27 -15.99
N PRO A 111 -7.34 -5.69 -15.74
CA PRO A 111 -7.75 -4.43 -16.36
C PRO A 111 -6.83 -3.24 -16.04
N LEU A 112 -5.99 -3.31 -15.00
CA LEU A 112 -5.01 -2.26 -14.69
C LEU A 112 -3.76 -2.32 -15.58
N LEU A 113 -3.57 -3.40 -16.35
CA LEU A 113 -2.44 -3.54 -17.27
C LEU A 113 -2.66 -2.82 -18.59
N ASP A 114 -3.92 -2.71 -19.03
CA ASP A 114 -4.27 -2.00 -20.25
C ASP A 114 -4.39 -0.48 -20.01
N PRO A 115 -3.66 0.36 -20.77
CA PRO A 115 -3.74 1.82 -20.63
C PRO A 115 -5.13 2.41 -20.90
N ALA A 116 -5.94 1.79 -21.77
CA ALA A 116 -7.26 2.32 -22.12
C ALA A 116 -8.26 2.11 -20.98
N THR A 117 -8.32 0.89 -20.42
CA THR A 117 -9.19 0.55 -19.29
C THR A 117 -8.80 1.27 -18.00
N ARG A 118 -7.50 1.44 -17.71
CA ARG A 118 -7.06 2.08 -16.45
C ARG A 118 -7.06 3.61 -16.48
N ARG A 119 -7.24 4.22 -17.64
CA ARG A 119 -7.14 5.68 -17.81
C ARG A 119 -7.99 6.50 -16.83
N PRO A 120 -9.26 6.13 -16.52
CA PRO A 120 -10.05 6.85 -15.54
C PRO A 120 -9.43 6.83 -14.14
N PHE A 121 -9.02 5.65 -13.66
CA PHE A 121 -8.34 5.49 -12.38
C PHE A 121 -7.01 6.25 -12.32
N GLN A 122 -6.19 6.18 -13.39
CA GLN A 122 -4.94 6.93 -13.48
C GLN A 122 -5.17 8.45 -13.35
N ARG A 123 -6.20 8.99 -13.99
CA ARG A 123 -6.53 10.42 -13.91
C ARG A 123 -6.96 10.83 -12.50
N ALA A 124 -7.77 10.00 -11.84
CA ALA A 124 -8.16 10.20 -10.45
C ALA A 124 -6.94 10.21 -9.52
N TYR A 125 -6.04 9.25 -9.70
CA TYR A 125 -4.77 9.16 -8.98
C TYR A 125 -3.89 10.39 -9.20
N ASP A 126 -3.64 10.80 -10.45
CA ASP A 126 -2.81 11.97 -10.77
C ASP A 126 -3.40 13.28 -10.23
N ALA A 127 -4.74 13.40 -10.23
CA ALA A 127 -5.44 14.54 -9.63
C ALA A 127 -5.28 14.56 -8.11
N TRP A 128 -5.41 13.40 -7.46
CA TRP A 128 -5.24 13.27 -6.01
C TRP A 128 -3.81 13.56 -5.57
N ILE A 129 -2.79 13.02 -6.25
CA ILE A 129 -1.39 13.31 -5.95
C ILE A 129 -1.13 14.83 -6.00
N ARG A 130 -1.51 15.48 -7.09
CA ARG A 130 -1.21 16.92 -7.29
C ARG A 130 -2.08 17.85 -6.44
N GLY A 131 -3.29 17.41 -6.10
CA GLY A 131 -4.26 18.22 -5.35
C GLY A 131 -4.20 18.04 -3.83
N VAL A 132 -3.72 16.89 -3.35
CA VAL A 132 -3.68 16.54 -1.93
C VAL A 132 -2.26 16.29 -1.45
N VAL A 133 -1.54 15.40 -2.13
CA VAL A 133 -0.26 14.91 -1.62
C VAL A 133 0.85 15.95 -1.76
N LEU A 134 1.11 16.42 -2.98
CA LEU A 134 2.22 17.33 -3.25
C LEU A 134 2.12 18.67 -2.51
N PRO A 135 0.92 19.29 -2.35
CA PRO A 135 0.79 20.48 -1.50
C PRO A 135 1.24 20.27 -0.06
N GLU A 136 1.07 19.07 0.50
CA GLU A 136 1.33 18.77 1.90
C GLU A 136 2.78 18.34 2.18
N ILE A 137 3.38 17.57 1.26
CA ILE A 137 4.71 16.98 1.49
C ILE A 137 5.83 17.65 0.69
N ALA A 138 5.49 18.55 -0.24
CA ALA A 138 6.44 19.19 -1.14
C ALA A 138 6.17 20.69 -1.32
N ALA A 139 5.62 21.36 -0.30
CA ALA A 139 5.17 22.76 -0.37
C ALA A 139 6.23 23.75 -0.91
N ASP A 140 7.50 23.52 -0.56
CA ASP A 140 8.64 24.37 -0.93
C ASP A 140 9.36 23.92 -2.21
N ALA A 141 9.00 22.76 -2.76
CA ALA A 141 9.61 22.25 -3.98
C ALA A 141 8.98 22.90 -5.22
N THR A 142 9.78 23.02 -6.28
CA THR A 142 9.30 23.45 -7.61
C THR A 142 9.07 22.29 -8.56
N ARG A 143 9.68 21.14 -8.27
CA ARG A 143 9.64 19.93 -9.09
C ARG A 143 9.70 18.68 -8.22
N VAL A 144 8.85 17.71 -8.51
CA VAL A 144 8.74 16.45 -7.76
C VAL A 144 8.63 15.28 -8.72
N ARG A 145 9.22 14.14 -8.36
CA ARG A 145 8.94 12.86 -9.01
C ARG A 145 7.98 12.05 -8.14
N TYR A 146 6.93 11.50 -8.73
CA TYR A 146 5.97 10.63 -8.03
C TYR A 146 5.67 9.41 -8.88
N GLN A 147 5.39 8.28 -8.23
CA GLN A 147 5.23 7.00 -8.91
C GLN A 147 4.13 7.12 -9.95
N GLN A 148 4.43 6.80 -11.21
CA GLN A 148 3.53 7.08 -12.31
C GLN A 148 2.20 6.32 -12.17
N PHE A 149 2.26 5.04 -11.82
CA PHE A 149 1.10 4.24 -11.46
C PHE A 149 1.28 3.74 -10.02
N PRO A 150 0.29 3.86 -9.12
CA PRO A 150 0.48 3.45 -7.74
C PRO A 150 0.55 1.94 -7.61
N CYS A 151 1.15 1.44 -6.53
CA CYS A 151 0.97 0.04 -6.14
C CYS A 151 -0.47 -0.16 -5.65
N VAL A 152 -1.32 -0.80 -6.45
CA VAL A 152 -2.67 -1.19 -6.04
C VAL A 152 -2.59 -2.47 -5.21
N ARG A 153 -3.09 -2.44 -3.97
CA ARG A 153 -3.08 -3.57 -3.05
C ARG A 153 -4.48 -4.00 -2.69
N ALA A 154 -4.76 -5.28 -2.94
CA ALA A 154 -5.89 -6.00 -2.38
C ALA A 154 -5.37 -6.97 -1.32
N GLN A 155 -5.78 -6.80 -0.07
CA GLN A 155 -5.51 -7.73 1.02
C GLN A 155 -6.79 -8.50 1.35
N CYS A 156 -6.96 -9.67 0.74
CA CYS A 156 -8.14 -10.51 0.97
C CYS A 156 -8.07 -11.18 2.36
N PRO A 157 -9.19 -11.63 2.94
CA PRO A 157 -9.16 -12.41 4.18
C PRO A 157 -8.23 -13.63 4.04
N GLY A 158 -7.38 -13.90 5.03
CA GLY A 158 -6.36 -14.95 5.00
C GLY A 158 -5.17 -14.66 4.07
N ASP A 159 -5.06 -13.47 3.51
CA ASP A 159 -3.93 -13.00 2.71
C ASP A 159 -3.08 -12.00 3.51
N MET A 160 -1.81 -11.89 3.13
CA MET A 160 -0.92 -10.79 3.53
C MET A 160 -0.33 -10.18 2.28
N THR A 161 -0.02 -8.88 2.31
CA THR A 161 0.54 -8.21 1.11
C THR A 161 2.01 -7.87 1.23
N LEU A 162 2.53 -7.73 2.46
CA LEU A 162 3.84 -7.20 2.75
C LEU A 162 4.41 -7.80 4.04
N GLY A 163 5.62 -8.36 3.98
CA GLY A 163 6.43 -8.61 5.18
C GLY A 163 7.13 -7.34 5.66
N PRO A 164 7.71 -7.32 6.88
CA PRO A 164 8.51 -6.19 7.39
C PRO A 164 9.64 -5.83 6.43
N HIS A 165 9.61 -4.59 5.96
CA HIS A 165 10.64 -4.00 5.11
C HIS A 165 10.63 -2.46 5.24
N CYS A 166 11.72 -1.85 4.77
CA CYS A 166 11.76 -0.47 4.31
C CYS A 166 12.11 -0.50 2.82
N ASP A 167 11.71 0.52 2.07
CA ASP A 167 11.89 0.53 0.62
C ASP A 167 13.38 0.57 0.21
N ALA A 168 14.27 1.14 1.05
CA ALA A 168 15.73 1.07 0.84
C ALA A 168 16.27 -0.36 0.87
N ALA A 169 15.63 -1.29 1.61
CA ALA A 169 16.02 -2.70 1.61
C ALA A 169 15.70 -3.41 0.27
N TYR A 170 14.96 -2.74 -0.62
CA TYR A 170 14.69 -3.15 -2.01
C TYR A 170 15.39 -2.28 -3.04
N GLY A 171 16.31 -1.39 -2.63
CA GLY A 171 17.09 -0.55 -3.54
C GLY A 171 16.38 0.71 -4.00
N HIS A 172 15.26 1.09 -3.40
CA HIS A 172 14.70 2.43 -3.60
C HIS A 172 15.52 3.48 -2.85
N SER A 173 15.39 4.74 -3.26
CA SER A 173 16.10 5.85 -2.61
C SER A 173 15.70 5.94 -1.12
N PRO A 174 16.66 6.12 -0.20
CA PRO A 174 16.39 6.46 1.20
C PRO A 174 15.47 7.66 1.41
N SER A 175 15.48 8.64 0.48
CA SER A 175 14.62 9.82 0.54
C SER A 175 13.18 9.57 0.07
N THR A 176 12.85 8.34 -0.33
CA THR A 176 11.50 7.99 -0.79
C THR A 176 10.49 8.18 0.33
N LEU A 177 9.51 9.04 0.08
CA LEU A 177 8.29 9.13 0.85
C LEU A 177 7.27 8.15 0.31
N ILE A 178 6.58 7.44 1.19
CA ILE A 178 5.45 6.60 0.83
C ILE A 178 4.18 7.28 1.28
N VAL A 179 3.19 7.31 0.39
CA VAL A 179 1.83 7.74 0.71
C VAL A 179 0.88 6.57 0.46
N SER A 180 0.36 5.99 1.55
CA SER A 180 -0.60 4.90 1.51
C SER A 180 -2.01 5.45 1.70
N CYS A 181 -2.88 5.27 0.71
CA CYS A 181 -4.25 5.77 0.71
C CYS A 181 -5.25 4.62 0.79
N LEU A 182 -6.17 4.69 1.75
CA LEU A 182 -7.22 3.69 1.93
C LEU A 182 -8.34 3.91 0.90
N LEU A 183 -8.80 2.82 0.28
CA LEU A 183 -9.96 2.79 -0.62
C LEU A 183 -11.15 2.02 -0.02
N THR A 184 -10.91 1.30 1.06
CA THR A 184 -11.92 0.63 1.89
C THR A 184 -11.54 0.81 3.36
N PRO A 185 -12.44 0.52 4.32
CA PRO A 185 -12.09 0.51 5.73
C PRO A 185 -10.88 -0.37 6.04
N ALA A 186 -10.01 0.12 6.93
CA ALA A 186 -8.87 -0.60 7.47
C ALA A 186 -8.87 -0.49 9.00
N TYR A 187 -8.71 -1.62 9.68
CA TYR A 187 -8.66 -1.75 11.13
C TYR A 187 -8.01 -3.09 11.50
N GLY A 188 -7.36 -3.15 12.67
CA GLY A 188 -6.76 -4.39 13.15
C GLY A 188 -5.76 -4.99 12.15
N THR A 189 -5.92 -6.27 11.81
CA THR A 189 -4.95 -7.02 10.99
C THR A 189 -4.97 -6.72 9.49
N ASN A 190 -6.00 -6.02 9.00
CA ASN A 190 -6.03 -5.58 7.60
C ASN A 190 -5.41 -4.17 7.40
N ALA A 191 -4.98 -3.51 8.49
CA ALA A 191 -4.31 -2.22 8.44
C ALA A 191 -2.84 -2.34 8.02
N LEU A 192 -2.31 -1.24 7.46
CA LEU A 192 -0.87 -1.09 7.30
C LEU A 192 -0.24 -0.82 8.67
N ILE A 193 0.77 -1.59 9.03
CA ILE A 193 1.56 -1.38 10.24
C ILE A 193 2.82 -0.64 9.85
N TYR A 194 3.15 0.41 10.59
CA TYR A 194 4.32 1.25 10.33
C TYR A 194 4.98 1.67 11.65
N GLU A 195 6.28 1.96 11.61
CA GLU A 195 6.94 2.69 12.70
C GLU A 195 6.84 4.20 12.48
N SER A 196 6.72 4.96 13.57
CA SER A 196 6.47 6.41 13.49
C SER A 196 7.63 7.23 12.90
N SER A 197 8.87 6.74 13.06
CA SER A 197 10.07 7.26 12.44
C SER A 197 11.10 6.13 12.30
N PRO A 198 12.07 6.24 11.38
CA PRO A 198 13.06 5.20 11.14
C PRO A 198 13.76 4.76 12.43
N GLY A 199 13.81 3.45 12.70
CA GLY A 199 14.58 2.93 13.84
C GLY A 199 13.84 2.83 15.16
N ARG A 200 12.64 3.42 15.27
CA ARG A 200 11.90 3.39 16.53
C ARG A 200 11.23 2.05 16.82
N GLU A 201 10.84 1.32 15.78
CA GLU A 201 10.13 0.04 15.88
C GLU A 201 8.91 0.10 16.83
N ASN A 202 8.24 1.26 16.85
CA ASN A 202 7.03 1.53 17.62
C ASN A 202 5.80 1.36 16.73
N TRP A 203 5.36 0.11 16.62
CA TRP A 203 4.38 -0.30 15.63
C TRP A 203 3.03 0.38 15.85
N THR A 204 2.56 1.07 14.80
CA THR A 204 1.27 1.75 14.75
C THR A 204 0.47 1.21 13.57
N ALA A 205 -0.82 0.94 13.78
CA ALA A 205 -1.73 0.55 12.71
C ALA A 205 -2.36 1.80 12.08
N PHE A 206 -2.29 1.91 10.75
CA PHE A 206 -3.02 2.92 10.00
C PHE A 206 -4.46 2.47 9.79
N GLU A 207 -5.31 2.82 10.76
CA GLU A 207 -6.76 2.54 10.74
C GLU A 207 -7.53 3.75 10.18
N GLY A 208 -8.64 3.47 9.48
CA GLY A 208 -9.46 4.51 8.86
C GLY A 208 -10.32 3.97 7.71
N SER A 209 -10.71 4.86 6.82
CA SER A 209 -11.50 4.58 5.63
C SER A 209 -11.09 5.52 4.49
N GLU A 210 -11.82 5.48 3.37
CA GLU A 210 -11.66 6.45 2.29
C GLU A 210 -11.67 7.90 2.82
N GLY A 211 -10.89 8.78 2.16
CA GLY A 211 -10.64 10.15 2.64
C GLY A 211 -9.44 10.27 3.61
N ALA A 212 -8.74 9.17 3.90
CA ALA A 212 -7.51 9.16 4.69
C ALA A 212 -6.32 8.58 3.91
N ALA A 213 -5.16 9.22 4.04
CA ALA A 213 -3.89 8.68 3.59
C ALA A 213 -2.79 8.88 4.65
N LEU A 214 -1.86 7.95 4.73
CA LEU A 214 -0.67 8.03 5.58
C LEU A 214 0.53 8.41 4.71
N ALA A 215 1.14 9.56 4.98
CA ALA A 215 2.42 9.95 4.41
C ALA A 215 3.53 9.72 5.44
N PHE A 216 4.58 8.98 5.08
CA PHE A 216 5.65 8.61 6.00
C PHE A 216 6.97 8.37 5.25
N PRO A 217 8.15 8.41 5.93
CA PRO A 217 9.46 8.22 5.28
C PRO A 217 9.73 6.73 5.00
N GLY A 218 8.88 6.08 4.20
CA GLY A 218 8.89 4.63 3.97
C GLY A 218 10.14 4.09 3.27
N GLY A 219 10.97 4.95 2.66
CA GLY A 219 12.33 4.62 2.27
C GLY A 219 13.15 4.03 3.42
N LEU A 220 12.97 4.55 4.63
CA LEU A 220 13.73 4.15 5.83
C LEU A 220 12.87 3.56 6.94
N ALA A 221 11.63 4.02 7.07
CA ALA A 221 10.68 3.55 8.06
C ALA A 221 10.15 2.15 7.70
N ALA A 222 10.27 1.24 8.67
CA ALA A 222 9.72 -0.10 8.59
C ALA A 222 8.19 -0.06 8.49
N HIS A 223 7.66 -0.84 7.56
CA HIS A 223 6.23 -1.03 7.39
C HIS A 223 5.90 -2.42 6.84
N PHE A 224 4.69 -2.91 7.13
CA PHE A 224 4.22 -4.24 6.73
C PHE A 224 2.72 -4.40 6.92
N THR A 225 2.20 -5.58 6.53
CA THR A 225 0.83 -6.00 6.83
C THR A 225 0.84 -7.34 7.54
N SER A 226 -0.16 -7.57 8.38
CA SER A 226 -0.42 -8.91 8.94
C SER A 226 -1.29 -9.74 7.99
N GLU A 227 -1.53 -11.01 8.32
CA GLU A 227 -2.59 -11.78 7.67
C GLU A 227 -3.94 -11.13 8.01
N ASN A 228 -4.77 -10.87 7.00
CA ASN A 228 -6.06 -10.24 7.22
C ASN A 228 -7.07 -11.23 7.84
N THR A 229 -7.45 -11.01 9.09
CA THR A 229 -8.42 -11.81 9.84
C THR A 229 -9.78 -11.11 9.99
N THR A 230 -9.99 -9.97 9.34
CA THR A 230 -11.18 -9.10 9.50
C THR A 230 -12.42 -9.57 8.72
N GLY A 231 -12.30 -10.62 7.91
CA GLY A 231 -13.40 -11.16 7.10
C GLY A 231 -13.76 -10.35 5.86
N ARG A 232 -13.15 -9.18 5.66
CA ARG A 232 -13.37 -8.30 4.50
C ARG A 232 -12.08 -7.99 3.77
N ALA A 233 -12.15 -7.75 2.46
CA ALA A 233 -10.95 -7.34 1.72
C ALA A 233 -10.62 -5.88 2.00
N ARG A 234 -9.33 -5.59 2.21
CA ARG A 234 -8.83 -4.21 2.31
C ARG A 234 -8.15 -3.81 1.02
N TRP A 235 -8.56 -2.65 0.49
CA TRP A 235 -7.94 -2.05 -0.69
C TRP A 235 -7.24 -0.75 -0.33
N SER A 236 -6.02 -0.60 -0.85
CA SER A 236 -5.27 0.64 -0.76
C SER A 236 -4.43 0.86 -2.01
N ILE A 237 -3.93 2.07 -2.15
CA ILE A 237 -2.91 2.42 -3.12
C ILE A 237 -1.72 3.00 -2.39
N ASP A 238 -0.52 2.59 -2.79
CA ASP A 238 0.71 3.21 -2.28
C ASP A 238 1.41 3.96 -3.40
N ALA A 239 1.74 5.22 -3.16
CA ALA A 239 2.51 6.06 -4.04
C ALA A 239 3.88 6.34 -3.43
N ARG A 240 4.92 6.30 -4.26
CA ARG A 240 6.26 6.78 -3.90
C ARG A 240 6.45 8.19 -4.39
N VAL A 241 7.02 9.05 -3.56
CA VAL A 241 7.31 10.45 -3.89
C VAL A 241 8.75 10.78 -3.53
N LEU A 242 9.44 11.46 -4.44
CA LEU A 242 10.80 11.95 -4.29
C LEU A 242 10.80 13.47 -4.40
N VAL A 243 10.96 14.14 -3.26
CA VAL A 243 11.10 15.59 -3.14
C VAL A 243 12.60 15.89 -3.16
N ASP A 244 13.05 16.76 -4.07
CA ASP A 244 14.45 17.17 -4.20
C ASP A 244 15.48 16.04 -4.34
N ASP A 245 15.18 15.04 -5.17
CA ASP A 245 16.22 14.09 -5.57
C ASP A 245 17.16 14.71 -6.61
N ALA A 246 18.12 15.49 -6.10
CA ALA A 246 19.27 16.02 -6.83
C ALA A 246 20.20 14.91 -7.34
N THR A 247 20.06 13.67 -6.84
CA THR A 247 20.79 12.53 -7.39
C THR A 247 20.05 12.00 -8.61
N SER A 248 20.45 12.50 -9.77
CA SER A 248 20.09 12.03 -11.11
C SER A 248 20.45 10.56 -11.40
N ALA A 249 20.80 9.76 -10.38
CA ALA A 249 21.28 8.39 -10.53
C ALA A 249 20.15 7.34 -10.45
N TYR A 250 18.99 7.68 -9.89
CA TYR A 250 17.81 6.81 -9.98
C TYR A 250 17.14 7.01 -11.35
N ASP A 251 17.75 6.47 -12.40
CA ASP A 251 17.12 6.36 -13.73
C ASP A 251 16.00 5.32 -13.65
N ALA A 252 14.85 5.79 -13.18
CA ALA A 252 13.67 4.94 -13.05
C ALA A 252 12.95 4.75 -14.39
N GLY A 253 13.42 5.34 -15.50
CA GLY A 253 12.67 5.36 -16.75
C GLY A 253 11.23 5.82 -16.56
N SER A 254 10.28 5.03 -17.06
CA SER A 254 8.83 5.27 -17.00
C SER A 254 8.17 5.06 -15.63
N TYR A 255 8.93 4.70 -14.59
CA TYR A 255 8.38 4.40 -13.26
C TYR A 255 7.88 5.64 -12.51
N PHE A 256 8.50 6.79 -12.77
CA PHE A 256 8.14 8.07 -12.14
C PHE A 256 7.59 9.04 -13.17
N ALA A 257 6.44 9.63 -12.84
CA ALA A 257 5.99 10.86 -13.48
C ALA A 257 6.66 12.07 -12.83
N VAL A 258 6.75 13.16 -13.57
CA VAL A 258 7.24 14.44 -13.06
C VAL A 258 6.06 15.38 -12.87
N ALA A 259 6.04 16.11 -11.75
CA ALA A 259 5.18 17.26 -11.58
C ALA A 259 6.02 18.52 -11.32
N GLU A 260 5.56 19.64 -11.87
CA GLU A 260 6.15 20.96 -11.69
C GLU A 260 5.11 21.94 -11.16
N ARG A 261 5.57 22.92 -10.38
CA ARG A 261 4.71 23.95 -9.81
C ARG A 261 4.61 25.13 -10.78
N VAL A 262 3.42 25.35 -11.34
CA VAL A 262 3.15 26.41 -12.32
C VAL A 262 1.98 27.25 -11.82
N GLY A 263 2.22 28.56 -11.61
CA GLY A 263 1.18 29.47 -11.12
C GLY A 263 0.61 29.05 -9.75
N GLY A 264 1.45 28.51 -8.87
CA GLY A 264 1.07 28.04 -7.54
C GLY A 264 0.46 26.63 -7.49
N ALA A 265 0.10 26.03 -8.64
CA ALA A 265 -0.51 24.71 -8.73
C ALA A 265 0.44 23.65 -9.30
N TRP A 266 0.29 22.41 -8.86
CA TRP A 266 1.04 21.27 -9.41
C TRP A 266 0.47 20.77 -10.73
N ARG A 267 1.32 20.70 -11.76
CA ARG A 267 0.99 20.16 -13.09
C ARG A 267 1.90 19.00 -13.41
N ARG A 268 1.32 17.92 -13.94
CA ARG A 268 2.10 16.79 -14.48
C ARG A 268 2.81 17.26 -15.75
N VAL A 269 4.07 16.90 -15.90
CA VAL A 269 4.84 17.12 -17.13
C VAL A 269 4.54 15.95 -18.07
N GLY A 270 3.94 16.26 -19.22
CA GLY A 270 3.52 15.27 -20.21
C GLY A 270 2.19 14.59 -19.90
N ASP A 271 1.49 14.18 -20.96
CA ASP A 271 0.16 13.55 -20.90
C ASP A 271 0.19 12.04 -21.13
N GLU A 272 1.35 11.48 -21.46
CA GLU A 272 1.48 10.06 -21.77
C GLU A 272 1.30 9.21 -20.51
N ILE A 273 0.45 8.20 -20.60
CA ILE A 273 0.33 7.14 -19.60
C ILE A 273 1.21 6.01 -20.10
N ALA A 274 2.44 5.91 -19.61
CA ALA A 274 3.31 4.80 -20.00
C ALA A 274 2.74 3.46 -19.51
N ALA A 275 3.26 2.37 -20.06
CA ALA A 275 2.98 1.01 -19.58
C ALA A 275 3.22 0.91 -18.06
N VAL A 276 2.47 0.04 -17.38
CA VAL A 276 2.73 -0.24 -15.97
C VAL A 276 4.10 -0.91 -15.89
N ASP A 277 4.98 -0.31 -15.11
CA ASP A 277 6.29 -0.87 -14.85
C ASP A 277 6.14 -2.13 -13.96
N PRO A 278 6.85 -3.24 -14.24
CA PRO A 278 6.75 -4.47 -13.46
C PRO A 278 7.19 -4.31 -12.00
N ARG A 279 7.93 -3.25 -11.65
CA ARG A 279 8.26 -2.87 -10.25
C ARG A 279 7.06 -2.30 -9.50
N VAL A 280 5.99 -1.92 -10.21
CA VAL A 280 4.74 -1.49 -9.59
C VAL A 280 4.11 -2.78 -9.07
N GLY A 281 3.99 -2.90 -7.75
CA GLY A 281 3.62 -4.13 -7.03
C GLY A 281 2.22 -4.68 -7.28
N ILE A 282 1.67 -4.49 -8.48
CA ILE A 282 0.60 -5.34 -8.99
C ILE A 282 1.20 -6.74 -9.12
N PRO A 283 0.62 -7.78 -8.51
CA PRO A 283 1.25 -9.09 -8.34
C PRO A 283 1.24 -9.91 -9.65
N PHE A 284 1.84 -9.38 -10.72
CA PHE A 284 1.94 -10.08 -12.00
C PHE A 284 3.22 -10.90 -12.15
N ASP A 285 4.28 -10.65 -11.39
CA ASP A 285 5.55 -11.35 -11.61
C ASP A 285 6.21 -11.79 -10.31
N ARG A 286 5.75 -12.94 -9.80
CA ARG A 286 6.62 -14.03 -9.32
C ARG A 286 5.88 -15.35 -9.56
N THR A 287 5.98 -15.85 -10.79
CA THR A 287 5.84 -17.30 -11.06
C THR A 287 6.96 -18.05 -10.34
#